data_AF-A0A1F3LP70-F1
#
_entry.id   AF-A0A1F3LP70-F1
#
_cell.length_a   1.000
_cell.length_b   1.000
_cell.length_c   1.000
_cell.angle_alpha   90.00
_cell.angle_beta   90.00
_cell.angle_gamma   90.00
#
_symmetry.space_group_name_H-M   'P 1'
#
loop_
_entity.id
_entity.type
_entity.pdbx_description
1 polymer ?
#
loop_
_entity_poly.entity_id
_entity_poly.type
_entity_poly.pdbx_seq_one_letter_code
_entity_poly.pdbx_strand_id
1 'polypeptide(L)'
;MVAELFEMDEIRKLIDENRLDDALKMLDEFQNINTGKTPAEVFLLKGRISCKQHKWGDVINQYSEVLEIEPDNSEAKSGIQMARNILGFYNTDMLNP
;
A
#
# COMPACT_ATOMS: atom_id res chain seq x y z
N MET A 1 -21.43 4.84 3.78
CA MET A 1 -20.75 5.89 4.58
C MET A 1 -20.40 5.43 6.00
N VAL A 2 -21.35 5.10 6.88
CA VAL A 2 -20.99 4.61 8.24
C VAL A 2 -20.30 3.23 8.21
N ALA A 3 -20.75 2.32 7.34
CA ALA A 3 -20.14 0.98 7.19
C ALA A 3 -18.68 1.02 6.68
N GLU A 4 -18.41 1.79 5.62
CA GLU A 4 -17.06 1.97 5.06
C GLU A 4 -16.07 2.53 6.09
N LEU A 5 -16.53 3.44 6.95
CA LEU A 5 -15.70 3.99 8.03
C LEU A 5 -15.33 2.91 9.06
N PHE A 6 -16.29 2.11 9.49
CA PHE A 6 -16.03 0.98 10.40
C PHE A 6 -15.11 -0.07 9.78
N GLU A 7 -15.29 -0.40 8.51
CA GLU A 7 -14.41 -1.32 7.79
C GLU A 7 -12.97 -0.79 7.74
N MET A 8 -12.77 0.49 7.42
CA MET A 8 -11.45 1.12 7.39
C MET A 8 -10.79 1.16 8.77
N ASP A 9 -11.55 1.42 9.83
CA ASP A 9 -11.02 1.39 11.19
C ASP A 9 -10.58 -0.02 11.60
N GLU A 10 -11.34 -1.06 11.24
CA GLU A 10 -10.94 -2.44 11.48
C GLU A 10 -9.70 -2.84 10.67
N ILE A 11 -9.62 -2.43 9.39
CA ILE A 11 -8.43 -2.66 8.56
C ILE A 11 -7.19 -2.04 9.21
N ARG A 12 -7.27 -0.78 9.65
CA ARG A 12 -6.14 -0.09 10.31
C ARG A 12 -5.73 -0.82 11.59
N LYS A 13 -6.70 -1.26 12.40
CA LYS A 13 -6.43 -2.05 13.60
C LYS A 13 -5.74 -3.38 13.28
N LEU A 14 -6.17 -4.11 12.24
CA LEU A 14 -5.51 -5.35 11.80
C LEU A 14 -4.05 -5.08 11.39
N ILE A 15 -3.78 -3.96 10.71
CA ILE A 15 -2.41 -3.55 10.34
C ILE A 15 -1.57 -3.26 11.59
N ASP A 16 -2.14 -2.57 12.58
CA ASP A 16 -1.47 -2.26 13.85
C ASP A 16 -1.18 -3.52 14.68
N GLU A 17 -2.09 -4.49 14.65
CA GLU A 17 -1.92 -5.83 15.25
C GLU A 17 -1.00 -6.76 14.42
N ASN A 18 -0.44 -6.27 13.31
CA ASN A 18 0.38 -7.03 12.37
C ASN A 18 -0.33 -8.26 11.75
N ARG A 19 -1.66 -8.25 11.71
CA ARG A 19 -2.51 -9.23 11.01
C ARG A 19 -2.66 -8.84 9.54
N LEU A 20 -1.51 -8.79 8.86
CA LEU A 20 -1.38 -8.18 7.53
C LEU A 20 -2.19 -8.90 6.44
N ASP A 21 -2.27 -10.22 6.48
CA ASP A 21 -3.00 -11.00 5.47
C ASP A 21 -4.52 -10.83 5.60
N ASP A 22 -5.02 -10.66 6.83
CA ASP A 22 -6.45 -10.40 7.08
C ASP A 22 -6.81 -8.98 6.61
N ALA A 23 -5.95 -7.99 6.90
CA ALA A 23 -6.10 -6.63 6.40
C ALA A 23 -6.10 -6.59 4.87
N LEU A 24 -5.19 -7.34 4.20
CA LEU A 24 -5.15 -7.42 2.74
C LEU A 24 -6.42 -7.98 2.13
N LYS A 25 -6.99 -9.05 2.70
CA LYS A 25 -8.26 -9.61 2.22
C LYS A 25 -9.39 -8.59 2.27
N MET A 26 -9.51 -7.87 3.38
CA MET A 26 -10.52 -6.81 3.50
C MET A 26 -10.28 -5.68 2.49
N LEU A 27 -9.03 -5.29 2.26
CA LEU A 27 -8.66 -4.26 1.29
C LEU A 27 -8.94 -4.69 -0.16
N ASP A 28 -8.75 -5.96 -0.50
CA ASP A 28 -9.01 -6.50 -1.85
C ASP A 28 -10.51 -6.51 -2.21
N GLU A 29 -11.37 -6.61 -1.19
CA GLU A 29 -12.83 -6.57 -1.34
C GLU A 29 -13.39 -5.14 -1.22
N PHE A 30 -12.57 -4.17 -0.78
CA PHE A 30 -13.03 -2.82 -0.48
C PHE A 30 -13.33 -2.00 -1.74
N GLN A 31 -14.55 -1.47 -1.82
CA GLN A 31 -14.96 -0.53 -2.86
C GLN A 31 -15.82 0.57 -2.25
N ASN A 32 -15.67 1.80 -2.76
CA ASN A 32 -16.56 2.89 -2.39
C ASN A 32 -17.96 2.61 -2.96
N ILE A 33 -18.95 2.48 -2.08
CA ILE A 33 -20.30 2.02 -2.46
C ILE A 33 -21.00 3.02 -3.40
N ASN A 34 -20.70 4.31 -3.27
CA ASN A 34 -21.34 5.35 -4.07
C ASN A 34 -20.76 5.45 -5.49
N THR A 35 -19.48 5.18 -5.65
CA THR A 35 -18.77 5.37 -6.93
C THR A 35 -18.38 4.06 -7.60
N GLY A 36 -18.43 2.93 -6.88
CA GLY A 36 -17.93 1.63 -7.32
C GLY A 36 -16.42 1.58 -7.52
N LYS A 37 -15.69 2.64 -7.14
CA LYS A 37 -14.24 2.74 -7.34
C LYS A 37 -13.48 2.42 -6.06
N THR A 38 -12.29 1.89 -6.21
CA THR A 38 -11.34 1.73 -5.10
C THR A 38 -10.74 3.10 -4.75
N PRO A 39 -10.88 3.59 -3.51
CA PRO A 39 -10.26 4.86 -3.09
C PRO A 39 -8.73 4.78 -3.04
N ALA A 40 -8.05 5.93 -3.20
CA ALA A 40 -6.60 6.04 -3.03
C ALA A 40 -6.11 5.46 -1.69
N GLU A 41 -6.88 5.66 -0.61
CA GLU A 41 -6.54 5.15 0.72
C GLU A 41 -6.35 3.62 0.76
N VAL A 42 -7.12 2.85 -0.02
CA VAL A 42 -6.96 1.39 -0.09
C VAL A 42 -5.57 1.03 -0.61
N PHE A 43 -5.15 1.66 -1.71
CA PHE A 43 -3.82 1.45 -2.28
C PHE A 43 -2.71 1.93 -1.35
N LEU A 44 -2.94 3.02 -0.62
CA LEU A 44 -2.00 3.53 0.38
C LEU A 44 -1.80 2.51 1.51
N LEU A 45 -2.87 1.93 2.04
CA LEU A 45 -2.78 0.90 3.08
C LEU A 45 -2.14 -0.39 2.56
N LYS A 46 -2.46 -0.83 1.33
CA LYS A 46 -1.80 -1.98 0.69
C LYS A 46 -0.29 -1.75 0.54
N GLY A 47 0.13 -0.55 0.12
CA GLY A 47 1.55 -0.20 0.03
C GLY A 47 2.26 -0.21 1.39
N ARG A 48 1.62 0.28 2.46
CA ARG A 48 2.15 0.18 3.83
C ARG A 48 2.33 -1.27 4.29
N ILE A 49 1.37 -2.14 3.96
CA ILE A 49 1.48 -3.58 4.23
C ILE A 49 2.64 -4.20 3.46
N SER A 50 2.77 -3.90 2.17
CA SER A 50 3.90 -4.35 1.35
C SER A 50 5.25 -3.88 1.91
N CYS A 51 5.34 -2.66 2.45
CA CYS A 51 6.52 -2.18 3.17
C CYS A 51 6.84 -3.05 4.38
N LYS A 52 5.85 -3.37 5.24
CA LYS A 52 6.03 -4.26 6.40
C LYS A 52 6.45 -5.68 6.00
N GLN A 53 5.99 -6.17 4.85
CA GLN A 53 6.35 -7.48 4.29
C GLN A 53 7.65 -7.47 3.47
N HIS A 54 8.31 -6.32 3.34
CA HIS A 54 9.51 -6.12 2.52
C HIS A 54 9.29 -6.49 1.03
N LYS A 55 8.06 -6.43 0.55
CA LYS A 55 7.68 -6.67 -0.85
C LYS A 55 7.84 -5.38 -1.65
N TRP A 56 9.09 -4.95 -1.85
CA TRP A 56 9.40 -3.62 -2.40
C TRP A 56 8.89 -3.40 -3.84
N GLY A 57 8.77 -4.45 -4.64
CA GLY A 57 8.12 -4.36 -5.96
C GLY A 57 6.63 -4.00 -5.83
N ASP A 58 5.93 -4.64 -4.88
CA ASP A 58 4.52 -4.35 -4.63
C ASP A 58 4.32 -2.95 -4.04
N VAL A 59 5.25 -2.46 -3.20
CA VAL A 59 5.23 -1.07 -2.71
C VAL A 59 5.16 -0.09 -3.88
N ILE A 60 6.00 -0.29 -4.91
CA ILE A 60 6.01 0.56 -6.10
C ILE A 60 4.67 0.49 -6.82
N ASN A 61 4.12 -0.72 -7.01
CA ASN A 61 2.85 -0.90 -7.70
C ASN A 61 1.71 -0.20 -6.95
N GLN A 62 1.53 -0.47 -5.65
CA GLN A 62 0.43 0.09 -4.87
C GLN A 62 0.54 1.62 -4.74
N TYR A 63 1.73 2.15 -4.48
CA TYR A 63 1.90 3.61 -4.38
C TYR A 63 1.81 4.32 -5.73
N SER A 64 2.04 3.63 -6.85
CA SER A 64 1.79 4.22 -8.17
C SER A 64 0.30 4.44 -8.39
N GLU A 65 -0.55 3.48 -8.01
CA GLU A 65 -2.02 3.65 -8.04
C GLU A 65 -2.50 4.81 -7.17
N VAL A 66 -1.87 5.03 -6.00
CA VAL A 66 -2.16 6.22 -5.18
C VAL A 66 -1.87 7.49 -5.95
N LEU A 67 -0.73 7.58 -6.67
CA LEU A 67 -0.34 8.79 -7.39
C LEU A 67 -1.16 9.04 -8.66
N GLU A 68 -1.78 8.02 -9.25
CA GLU A 68 -2.75 8.21 -10.34
C GLU A 68 -4.02 8.92 -9.85
N ILE A 69 -4.41 8.71 -8.59
CA ILE A 69 -5.62 9.31 -7.99
C ILE A 69 -5.28 10.61 -7.26
N GLU A 70 -4.15 10.64 -6.55
CA GLU A 70 -3.64 11.74 -5.73
C GLU A 70 -2.18 12.05 -6.11
N PRO A 71 -1.95 12.82 -7.20
CA PRO A 71 -0.60 13.05 -7.72
C PRO A 71 0.37 13.72 -6.75
N ASP A 72 -0.13 14.37 -5.70
CA ASP A 72 0.65 15.08 -4.69
C ASP A 72 0.80 14.33 -3.36
N ASN A 73 0.39 13.06 -3.31
CA ASN A 73 0.55 12.23 -2.12
C ASN A 73 2.04 12.02 -1.78
N SER A 74 2.51 12.71 -0.74
CA SER A 74 3.92 12.73 -0.34
C SER A 74 4.41 11.39 0.20
N GLU A 75 3.54 10.62 0.86
CA GLU A 75 3.87 9.31 1.38
C GLU A 75 4.12 8.31 0.25
N ALA A 76 3.24 8.27 -0.75
CA ALA A 76 3.40 7.42 -1.91
C ALA A 76 4.69 7.74 -2.69
N LYS A 77 4.98 9.04 -2.94
CA LYS A 77 6.24 9.49 -3.58
C LYS A 77 7.47 9.00 -2.81
N SER A 78 7.48 9.22 -1.49
CA SER A 78 8.60 8.86 -0.62
C SER A 78 8.79 7.34 -0.55
N GLY A 79 7.70 6.59 -0.47
CA GLY A 79 7.71 5.13 -0.43
C GLY A 79 8.23 4.49 -1.71
N ILE A 80 7.84 5.02 -2.89
CA ILE A 80 8.39 4.56 -4.18
C ILE A 80 9.89 4.81 -4.24
N GLN A 81 10.35 5.99 -3.82
CA GLN A 81 11.78 6.31 -3.82
C GLN A 81 12.57 5.36 -2.89
N MET A 82 12.05 5.09 -1.70
CA MET A 82 12.64 4.13 -0.77
C MET A 82 12.72 2.73 -1.38
N ALA A 83 11.61 2.22 -1.94
CA ALA A 83 11.57 0.91 -2.56
C ALA A 83 12.56 0.77 -3.73
N ARG A 84 12.67 1.81 -4.58
CA ARG A 84 13.66 1.85 -5.68
C ARG A 84 15.09 1.82 -5.17
N ASN A 85 15.41 2.56 -4.11
CA ASN A 85 16.74 2.55 -3.52
C ASN A 85 17.10 1.15 -2.98
N ILE A 86 16.17 0.50 -2.27
CA ILE A 86 16.37 -0.85 -1.71
C ILE A 86 16.59 -1.88 -2.84
N LEU A 87 15.73 -1.90 -3.84
CA LEU A 87 15.87 -2.82 -4.98
C LEU A 87 17.14 -2.55 -5.79
N GLY A 88 17.50 -1.27 -5.97
CA GLY A 88 18.74 -0.87 -6.61
C GLY A 88 19.96 -1.42 -5.89
N PHE A 89 19.99 -1.31 -4.55
CA PHE A 89 21.07 -1.85 -3.71
C PHE A 89 21.21 -3.38 -3.86
N TYR A 90 20.12 -4.12 -3.79
CA TYR A 90 20.15 -5.57 -4.00
C TYR A 90 20.70 -5.96 -5.37
N ASN A 91 20.29 -5.23 -6.42
CA ASN A 91 20.78 -5.49 -7.78
C ASN A 91 22.28 -5.18 -7.93
N THR A 92 22.80 -4.13 -7.28
CA THR A 92 24.23 -3.80 -7.35
C THR A 92 25.09 -4.77 -6.54
N ASP A 93 24.64 -5.19 -5.36
CA ASP A 93 25.37 -6.11 -4.49
C ASP A 93 25.48 -7.51 -5.09
N MET A 94 24.42 -7.99 -5.75
CA MET A 94 24.43 -9.30 -6.41
C MET A 94 25.33 -9.35 -7.67
N LEU A 95 25.73 -8.19 -8.20
CA LEU A 95 26.56 -8.06 -9.41
C LEU A 95 28.03 -7.72 -9.10
N ASN A 96 28.43 -7.66 -7.83
CA ASN A 96 29.80 -7.36 -7.43
C ASN A 96 30.57 -8.67 -7.12
N PRO A 97 31.40 -9.19 -8.05
CA PRO A 97 32.19 -10.41 -7.87
C PRO A 97 33.39 -10.24 -6.91
#